data_AF-A0A1H1TZR9-F1
#
_entry.id   AF-A0A1H1TZR9-F1
#
_cell.length_a   1.000
_cell.length_b   1.000
_cell.length_c   1.000
_cell.angle_alpha   90.00
_cell.angle_beta   90.00
_cell.angle_gamma   90.00
#
_symmetry.space_group_name_H-M   'P 1'
#
loop_
_entity.id
_entity.type
_entity.pdbx_description
1 polymer ?
#
loop_
_entity_poly.entity_id
_entity_poly.type
_entity_poly.pdbx_seq_one_letter_code
_entity_poly.pdbx_strand_id
1 'polypeptide(L)'
;MTARTHPTNCANAKNPGCRCSYCLGALHGWQGWTRLARAPRHERDVRRRDLVDGLGWTKRGTLRATRRNRAIHIDLVRLGLAGTHADQAGHRDTTDIDHVDDLGTRLMAETWPDVADEIDKAAPDRDTAKQIKKTLADHAWCTLLVALVKGLELIETLSGRLRLFIREQVLARLAGPLGTLAAAVTDILINQVWAALIDLSPLGEQSLRALRILALFACPSVESHPDVYRHAVRPLLEDGTTLISEEVKTATLELFASFWARRAPEALA
;
A
#
# COMPACT_ATOMS: atom_id res chain seq x y z
N MET A 1 4.10 -31.56 -19.07
CA MET A 1 4.11 -30.55 -17.99
C MET A 1 2.66 -30.26 -17.62
N THR A 2 2.17 -30.77 -16.49
CA THR A 2 0.82 -30.45 -16.00
C THR A 2 0.82 -29.02 -15.48
N ALA A 3 0.01 -28.14 -16.07
CA ALA A 3 -0.25 -26.81 -15.54
C ALA A 3 -0.74 -26.94 -14.09
N ARG A 4 0.08 -26.51 -13.13
CA ARG A 4 -0.25 -26.58 -11.70
C ARG A 4 -1.10 -25.36 -11.36
N THR A 5 -2.42 -25.50 -11.48
CA THR A 5 -3.38 -24.43 -11.18
C THR A 5 -3.38 -24.09 -9.69
N HIS A 6 -3.23 -22.81 -9.36
CA HIS A 6 -3.39 -22.27 -8.00
C HIS A 6 -4.84 -22.52 -7.52
N PRO A 7 -5.06 -23.22 -6.39
CA PRO A 7 -6.42 -23.56 -6.00
C PRO A 7 -7.20 -22.31 -5.56
N THR A 8 -8.48 -22.24 -5.90
CA THR A 8 -9.32 -21.03 -5.76
C THR A 8 -9.39 -20.51 -4.32
N ASN A 9 -9.29 -21.39 -3.33
CA ASN A 9 -9.23 -21.02 -1.91
C ASN A 9 -7.96 -20.22 -1.54
N CYS A 10 -6.86 -20.41 -2.27
CA CYS A 10 -5.60 -19.71 -2.11
C CYS A 10 -5.66 -18.31 -2.75
N ALA A 11 -6.26 -18.18 -3.92
CA ALA A 11 -6.49 -16.89 -4.58
C ALA A 11 -7.46 -15.98 -3.78
N ASN A 12 -8.24 -16.55 -2.84
CA ASN A 12 -9.21 -15.86 -1.99
C ASN A 12 -8.70 -15.56 -0.58
N ALA A 13 -7.46 -15.92 -0.25
CA ALA A 13 -6.95 -15.78 1.10
C ALA A 13 -6.82 -14.30 1.50
N LYS A 14 -7.60 -13.90 2.51
CA LYS A 14 -7.53 -12.57 3.16
C LYS A 14 -6.45 -12.51 4.24
N ASN A 15 -5.91 -13.67 4.59
CA ASN A 15 -4.79 -13.83 5.51
C ASN A 15 -3.55 -14.29 4.73
N PRO A 16 -2.36 -13.82 5.11
CA PRO A 16 -1.09 -14.13 4.41
C PRO A 16 -0.63 -15.59 4.54
N GLY A 17 -1.17 -16.35 5.51
CA GLY A 17 -0.72 -17.72 5.75
C GLY A 17 -1.24 -18.70 4.69
N CYS A 18 -0.39 -19.14 3.75
CA CYS A 18 -0.70 -20.26 2.86
C CYS A 18 -0.04 -21.58 3.30
N ARG A 19 -0.76 -22.69 3.12
CA ARG A 19 -0.22 -24.06 3.18
C ARG A 19 -0.05 -24.72 1.80
N CYS A 20 -0.29 -23.97 0.73
CA CYS A 20 -0.21 -24.44 -0.64
C CYS A 20 1.23 -24.71 -1.05
N SER A 21 1.46 -25.83 -1.72
CA SER A 21 2.78 -26.20 -2.27
C SER A 21 3.20 -25.38 -3.51
N TYR A 22 2.29 -24.58 -4.08
CA TYR A 22 2.55 -23.80 -5.29
C TYR A 22 3.16 -22.43 -5.00
N CYS A 23 2.38 -21.49 -4.45
CA CYS A 23 2.91 -20.16 -4.13
C CYS A 23 3.53 -20.06 -2.74
N LEU A 24 3.33 -21.05 -1.87
CA LEU A 24 3.83 -21.07 -0.47
C LEU A 24 3.47 -19.81 0.35
N GLY A 25 2.50 -19.01 -0.11
CA GLY A 25 2.05 -17.75 0.49
C GLY A 25 2.44 -16.49 -0.29
N ALA A 26 3.34 -16.60 -1.27
CA ALA A 26 3.94 -15.46 -1.98
C ALA A 26 2.94 -14.60 -2.76
N LEU A 27 1.77 -15.14 -3.10
CA LEU A 27 0.74 -14.45 -3.86
C LEU A 27 -0.51 -14.12 -3.02
N HIS A 28 -0.40 -14.20 -1.69
CA HIS A 28 -1.56 -14.10 -0.78
C HIS A 28 -1.70 -12.71 -0.17
N GLY A 29 -2.90 -12.39 0.32
CA GLY A 29 -3.23 -11.09 0.88
C GLY A 29 -3.91 -10.19 -0.15
N TRP A 30 -3.15 -9.64 -1.11
CA TRP A 30 -3.65 -8.55 -1.95
C TRP A 30 -4.83 -8.91 -2.85
N GLN A 31 -4.81 -10.06 -3.52
CA GLN A 31 -5.92 -10.54 -4.35
C GLN A 31 -7.22 -10.73 -3.54
N GLY A 32 -7.10 -11.13 -2.28
CA GLY A 32 -8.23 -11.28 -1.38
C GLY A 32 -8.88 -9.94 -1.04
N TRP A 33 -8.07 -8.90 -0.86
CA TRP A 33 -8.52 -7.54 -0.57
C TRP A 33 -9.08 -6.84 -1.82
N THR A 34 -8.44 -6.96 -3.00
CA THR A 34 -8.99 -6.41 -4.25
C THR A 34 -10.30 -7.09 -4.65
N ARG A 35 -10.42 -8.41 -4.47
CA ARG A 35 -11.70 -9.10 -4.67
C ARG A 35 -12.78 -8.65 -3.68
N LEU A 36 -12.44 -8.51 -2.39
CA LEU A 36 -13.38 -8.01 -1.39
C LEU A 36 -13.84 -6.58 -1.69
N ALA A 37 -12.99 -5.77 -2.30
CA ALA A 37 -13.35 -4.43 -2.76
C ALA A 37 -14.44 -4.48 -3.83
N ARG A 38 -14.32 -5.39 -4.79
CA ARG A 38 -15.30 -5.60 -5.87
C ARG A 38 -16.58 -6.31 -5.41
N ALA A 39 -16.58 -6.93 -4.22
CA ALA A 39 -17.73 -7.65 -3.68
C ALA A 39 -18.97 -6.75 -3.46
N PRO A 40 -20.17 -7.31 -3.28
CA PRO A 40 -21.33 -6.56 -2.82
C PRO A 40 -21.10 -5.89 -1.46
N ARG A 41 -21.74 -4.73 -1.23
CA ARG A 41 -21.62 -3.98 0.04
C ARG A 41 -21.92 -4.84 1.27
N HIS A 42 -22.94 -5.70 1.20
CA HIS A 42 -23.34 -6.53 2.34
C HIS A 42 -22.21 -7.48 2.79
N GLU A 43 -21.39 -8.00 1.87
CA GLU A 43 -20.25 -8.87 2.23
C GLU A 43 -19.15 -8.09 2.97
N ARG A 44 -18.87 -6.86 2.51
CA ARG A 44 -17.95 -5.95 3.21
C ARG A 44 -18.47 -5.56 4.59
N ASP A 45 -19.78 -5.32 4.70
CA ASP A 45 -20.41 -4.95 5.97
C ASP A 45 -20.42 -6.14 6.96
N VAL A 46 -20.64 -7.37 6.49
CA VAL A 46 -20.46 -8.59 7.30
C VAL A 46 -19.01 -8.66 7.81
N ARG A 47 -18.02 -8.53 6.91
CA ARG A 47 -16.61 -8.57 7.30
C ARG A 47 -16.26 -7.47 8.31
N ARG A 48 -16.81 -6.26 8.15
CA ARG A 48 -16.61 -5.16 9.10
C ARG A 48 -17.13 -5.53 10.49
N ARG A 49 -18.36 -6.07 10.57
CA ARG A 49 -18.95 -6.52 11.84
C ARG A 49 -18.10 -7.59 12.50
N ASP A 50 -17.69 -8.62 11.75
CA ASP A 50 -16.84 -9.70 12.29
C ASP A 50 -15.53 -9.18 12.88
N LEU A 51 -14.92 -8.17 12.24
CA LEU A 51 -13.71 -7.52 12.71
C LEU A 51 -13.97 -6.73 14.00
N VAL A 52 -15.01 -5.91 14.03
CA VAL A 52 -15.39 -5.08 15.19
C VAL A 52 -15.76 -5.95 16.39
N ASP A 53 -16.55 -7.01 16.18
CA ASP A 53 -16.93 -7.97 17.22
C ASP A 53 -15.71 -8.73 17.78
N GLY A 54 -14.64 -8.83 16.97
CA GLY A 54 -13.38 -9.44 17.36
C GLY A 54 -12.49 -8.56 18.27
N LEU A 55 -12.83 -7.28 18.46
CA LEU A 55 -12.04 -6.32 19.25
C LEU A 55 -12.12 -6.62 20.76
N GLY A 56 -10.96 -6.57 21.42
CA GLY A 56 -10.86 -6.70 22.86
C GLY A 56 -10.96 -5.35 23.59
N TRP A 57 -11.89 -5.23 24.53
CA TRP A 57 -12.14 -4.00 25.31
C TRP A 57 -11.79 -4.16 26.79
N THR A 58 -11.34 -3.09 27.44
CA THR A 58 -11.18 -3.05 28.90
C THR A 58 -12.55 -3.00 29.59
N LYS A 59 -12.59 -3.23 30.91
CA LYS A 59 -13.84 -3.07 31.69
C LYS A 59 -14.41 -1.65 31.65
N ARG A 60 -13.57 -0.64 31.31
CA ARG A 60 -13.95 0.77 31.20
C ARG A 60 -14.38 1.16 29.77
N GLY A 61 -14.53 0.19 28.87
CA GLY A 61 -14.92 0.44 27.47
C GLY A 61 -13.80 1.00 26.59
N THR A 62 -12.54 1.03 27.07
CA THR A 62 -11.41 1.47 26.23
C THR A 62 -10.82 0.31 25.43
N LEU A 63 -10.33 0.59 24.23
CA LEU A 63 -9.72 -0.43 23.38
C LEU A 63 -8.39 -0.94 23.97
N ARG A 64 -8.18 -2.26 24.03
CA ARG A 64 -6.93 -2.82 24.55
C ARG A 64 -5.79 -2.72 23.54
N ALA A 65 -4.59 -2.34 23.99
CA ALA A 65 -3.38 -2.28 23.15
C ALA A 65 -2.73 -3.66 22.91
N THR A 66 -3.49 -4.62 22.37
CA THR A 66 -3.02 -6.00 22.11
C THR A 66 -2.58 -6.19 20.66
N ARG A 67 -1.75 -7.21 20.40
CA ARG A 67 -1.38 -7.67 19.04
C ARG A 67 -2.62 -7.98 18.20
N ARG A 68 -3.62 -8.63 18.80
CA ARG A 68 -4.89 -8.94 18.14
C ARG A 68 -5.61 -7.68 17.68
N ASN A 69 -5.78 -6.69 18.56
CA ASN A 69 -6.47 -5.45 18.19
C ASN A 69 -5.70 -4.66 17.11
N ARG A 70 -4.36 -4.59 17.18
CA ARG A 70 -3.55 -4.00 16.10
C ARG A 70 -3.79 -4.69 14.76
N ALA A 71 -3.77 -6.02 14.73
CA ALA A 71 -4.04 -6.77 13.51
C ALA A 71 -5.47 -6.52 12.97
N ILE A 72 -6.48 -6.49 13.84
CA ILE A 72 -7.87 -6.19 13.45
C ILE A 72 -7.99 -4.77 12.88
N HIS A 73 -7.34 -3.78 13.50
CA HIS A 73 -7.36 -2.41 13.00
C HIS A 73 -6.68 -2.27 11.64
N ILE A 74 -5.57 -2.97 11.40
CA ILE A 74 -4.98 -3.05 10.06
C ILE A 74 -5.96 -3.66 9.05
N ASP A 75 -6.70 -4.71 9.43
CA ASP A 75 -7.72 -5.29 8.55
C ASP A 75 -8.92 -4.34 8.31
N LEU A 76 -9.28 -3.52 9.29
CA LEU A 76 -10.29 -2.46 9.12
C LEU A 76 -9.79 -1.36 8.17
N VAL A 77 -8.51 -0.98 8.25
CA VAL A 77 -7.87 -0.06 7.30
C VAL A 77 -7.89 -0.64 5.89
N ARG A 78 -7.48 -1.90 5.73
CA ARG A 78 -7.54 -2.59 4.43
C ARG A 78 -8.95 -2.65 3.87
N LEU A 79 -9.95 -2.90 4.73
CA LEU A 79 -11.35 -2.90 4.35
C LEU A 79 -11.86 -1.51 3.94
N GLY A 80 -11.39 -0.44 4.59
CA GLY A 80 -11.68 0.94 4.23
C GLY A 80 -11.09 1.30 2.87
N LEU A 81 -9.82 0.96 2.63
CA LEU A 81 -9.15 1.14 1.34
C LEU A 81 -9.76 0.29 0.23
N ALA A 82 -10.29 -0.89 0.55
CA ALA A 82 -11.10 -1.72 -0.33
C ALA A 82 -12.53 -1.18 -0.52
N GLY A 83 -12.91 -0.09 0.15
CA GLY A 83 -14.18 0.60 -0.07
C GLY A 83 -14.18 1.34 -1.41
N THR A 84 -15.35 1.42 -2.04
CA THR A 84 -15.56 2.25 -3.23
C THR A 84 -16.27 3.53 -2.82
N HIS A 85 -15.86 4.68 -3.36
CA HIS A 85 -16.75 5.85 -3.39
C HIS A 85 -17.93 5.50 -4.28
N ALA A 86 -19.15 5.65 -3.77
CA ALA A 86 -20.31 5.77 -4.65
C ALA A 86 -20.33 7.23 -5.09
N ASP A 87 -20.21 7.49 -6.38
CA ASP A 87 -20.46 8.82 -6.90
C ASP A 87 -21.96 9.19 -6.72
N GLN A 88 -22.32 10.44 -7.03
CA GLN A 88 -23.70 10.92 -6.87
C GLN A 88 -24.71 10.18 -7.78
N ALA A 89 -24.23 9.40 -8.77
CA ALA A 89 -25.03 8.57 -9.65
C ALA A 89 -25.08 7.09 -9.22
N GLY A 90 -24.41 6.73 -8.11
CA GLY A 90 -24.31 5.36 -7.62
C GLY A 90 -23.30 4.49 -8.37
N HIS A 91 -22.47 5.08 -9.23
CA HIS A 91 -21.33 4.41 -9.86
C HIS A 91 -20.22 4.20 -8.82
N ARG A 92 -19.61 3.01 -8.84
CA ARG A 92 -18.51 2.69 -7.95
C ARG A 92 -17.21 3.13 -8.61
N ASP A 93 -16.53 4.09 -8.02
CA ASP A 93 -15.15 4.38 -8.40
C ASP A 93 -14.25 3.30 -7.78
N THR A 94 -13.71 2.44 -8.65
CA THR A 94 -12.76 1.37 -8.32
C THR A 94 -11.36 1.67 -8.85
N THR A 95 -11.11 2.86 -9.40
CA THR A 95 -9.90 3.17 -10.17
C THR A 95 -8.62 2.84 -9.40
N ASP A 96 -8.57 3.21 -8.11
CA ASP A 96 -7.42 2.89 -7.25
C ASP A 96 -7.24 1.39 -7.01
N ILE A 97 -8.36 0.67 -6.83
CA ILE A 97 -8.34 -0.78 -6.60
C ILE A 97 -7.96 -1.52 -7.88
N ASP A 98 -8.43 -1.07 -9.03
CA ASP A 98 -8.08 -1.66 -10.31
C ASP A 98 -6.60 -1.44 -10.62
N HIS A 99 -6.06 -0.25 -10.29
CA HIS A 99 -4.62 0.00 -10.40
C HIS A 99 -3.80 -0.85 -9.41
N VAL A 100 -4.27 -1.04 -8.17
CA VAL A 100 -3.65 -1.97 -7.20
C VAL A 100 -3.68 -3.41 -7.70
N ASP A 101 -4.79 -3.84 -8.31
CA ASP A 101 -4.98 -5.19 -8.86
C ASP A 101 -4.04 -5.44 -10.05
N ASP A 102 -3.91 -4.45 -10.94
CA ASP A 102 -2.99 -4.48 -12.08
C ASP A 102 -1.52 -4.53 -11.64
N LEU A 103 -1.11 -3.67 -10.70
CA LEU A 103 0.25 -3.67 -10.16
C LEU A 103 0.56 -4.98 -9.44
N GLY A 104 -0.35 -5.48 -8.60
CA GLY A 104 -0.18 -6.77 -7.92
C GLY A 104 -0.04 -7.91 -8.92
N THR A 105 -0.82 -7.90 -9.99
CA THR A 105 -0.75 -8.91 -11.06
C THR A 105 0.61 -8.88 -11.74
N ARG A 106 1.03 -7.72 -12.24
CA ARG A 106 2.29 -7.58 -13.00
C ARG A 106 3.52 -7.81 -12.13
N LEU A 107 3.56 -7.21 -10.93
CA LEU A 107 4.76 -7.23 -10.09
C LEU A 107 4.92 -8.52 -9.30
N MET A 108 3.82 -9.16 -8.90
CA MET A 108 3.86 -10.34 -8.02
C MET A 108 3.41 -11.60 -8.73
N ALA A 109 2.24 -11.61 -9.36
CA ALA A 109 1.66 -12.84 -9.92
C ALA A 109 2.38 -13.32 -11.19
N GLU A 110 2.65 -12.42 -12.12
CA GLU A 110 3.28 -12.73 -13.42
C GLU A 110 4.78 -13.00 -13.29
N THR A 111 5.46 -12.34 -12.36
CA THR A 111 6.91 -12.52 -12.12
C THR A 111 7.23 -13.76 -11.27
N TRP A 112 6.29 -14.23 -10.44
CA TRP A 112 6.55 -15.31 -9.49
C TRP A 112 6.99 -16.63 -10.14
N PRO A 113 6.42 -17.11 -11.27
CA PRO A 113 6.89 -18.32 -11.92
C PRO A 113 8.39 -18.29 -12.25
N ASP A 114 8.86 -17.20 -12.85
CA ASP A 114 10.26 -17.03 -13.22
C ASP A 114 11.16 -16.96 -11.98
N VAL A 115 10.76 -16.19 -10.97
CA VAL A 115 11.48 -16.11 -9.68
C VAL A 115 11.55 -17.49 -9.01
N ALA A 116 10.45 -18.24 -9.02
CA ALA A 116 10.37 -19.54 -8.40
C ALA A 116 11.25 -20.58 -9.14
N ASP A 117 11.30 -20.51 -10.47
CA ASP A 117 12.14 -21.38 -11.29
C ASP A 117 13.63 -21.07 -11.09
N GLU A 118 14.01 -19.79 -11.01
CA GLU A 118 15.39 -19.39 -10.70
C GLU A 118 15.82 -19.83 -9.29
N ILE A 119 14.93 -19.77 -8.30
CA ILE A 119 15.20 -20.31 -6.96
C ILE A 119 15.41 -21.83 -7.02
N ASP A 120 14.59 -22.57 -7.77
CA ASP A 120 14.72 -24.02 -7.89
C ASP A 120 16.04 -24.43 -8.56
N LYS A 121 16.55 -23.62 -9.50
CA LYS A 121 17.86 -23.84 -10.14
C LYS A 121 19.03 -23.50 -9.24
N ALA A 122 18.91 -22.42 -8.46
CA ALA A 122 20.00 -21.90 -7.63
C ALA A 122 20.16 -22.64 -6.30
N ALA A 123 19.08 -23.26 -5.78
CA ALA A 123 19.11 -23.95 -4.52
C ALA A 123 19.88 -25.29 -4.61
N PRO A 124 20.62 -25.68 -3.56
CA PRO A 124 21.35 -26.95 -3.52
C PRO A 124 20.43 -28.17 -3.52
N ASP A 125 19.19 -28.02 -3.04
CA ASP A 125 18.18 -29.07 -2.97
C ASP A 125 16.75 -28.48 -2.91
N ARG A 126 15.75 -29.36 -3.03
CA ARG A 126 14.33 -28.96 -3.05
C ARG A 126 13.80 -28.42 -1.72
N ASP A 127 14.31 -28.89 -0.60
CA ASP A 127 13.85 -28.44 0.72
C ASP A 127 14.37 -27.02 1.00
N THR A 128 15.62 -26.74 0.61
CA THR A 128 16.20 -25.40 0.63
C THR A 128 15.42 -24.45 -0.27
N ALA A 129 15.12 -24.85 -1.52
CA ALA A 129 14.31 -24.05 -2.44
C ALA A 129 12.93 -23.71 -1.86
N LYS A 130 12.27 -24.71 -1.25
CA LYS A 130 10.98 -24.55 -0.58
C LYS A 130 11.06 -23.59 0.60
N GLN A 131 12.11 -23.67 1.41
CA GLN A 131 12.31 -22.77 2.55
C GLN A 131 12.56 -21.33 2.11
N ILE A 132 13.35 -21.10 1.05
CA ILE A 132 13.58 -19.77 0.47
C ILE A 132 12.26 -19.17 -0.02
N LYS A 133 11.49 -19.92 -0.81
CA LYS A 133 10.18 -19.47 -1.32
C LYS A 133 9.20 -19.15 -0.19
N LYS A 134 9.21 -19.93 0.89
CA LYS A 134 8.40 -19.67 2.09
C LYS A 134 8.84 -18.39 2.81
N THR A 135 10.13 -18.12 2.91
CA THR A 135 10.64 -16.86 3.49
C THR A 135 10.24 -15.66 2.63
N LEU A 136 10.31 -15.78 1.30
CA LEU A 136 9.87 -14.72 0.39
C LEU A 136 8.36 -14.43 0.53
N ALA A 137 7.59 -15.48 0.78
CA ALA A 137 6.15 -15.39 1.05
C ALA A 137 5.77 -14.73 2.39
N ASP A 138 6.71 -14.59 3.32
CA ASP A 138 6.43 -13.99 4.64
C ASP A 138 6.47 -12.46 4.53
N HIS A 139 7.66 -11.84 4.41
CA HIS A 139 7.79 -10.38 4.37
C HIS A 139 8.48 -9.81 3.13
N ALA A 140 9.05 -10.64 2.25
CA ALA A 140 9.91 -10.11 1.18
C ALA A 140 9.16 -9.20 0.19
N TRP A 141 7.91 -9.52 -0.15
CA TRP A 141 7.11 -8.66 -1.04
C TRP A 141 6.82 -7.29 -0.44
N CYS A 142 6.32 -7.24 0.79
CA CYS A 142 6.06 -5.95 1.43
C CYS A 142 7.37 -5.17 1.69
N THR A 143 8.51 -5.84 1.86
CA THR A 143 9.82 -5.19 1.97
C THR A 143 10.25 -4.59 0.63
N LEU A 144 10.11 -5.34 -0.46
CA LEU A 144 10.40 -4.84 -1.82
C LEU A 144 9.50 -3.67 -2.19
N LEU A 145 8.20 -3.79 -1.96
CA LEU A 145 7.23 -2.74 -2.28
C LEU A 145 7.51 -1.45 -1.51
N VAL A 146 7.86 -1.54 -0.22
CA VAL A 146 8.25 -0.35 0.54
C VAL A 146 9.59 0.21 0.09
N ALA A 147 10.54 -0.63 -0.33
CA ALA A 147 11.78 -0.14 -0.94
C ALA A 147 11.50 0.65 -2.23
N LEU A 148 10.55 0.21 -3.05
CA LEU A 148 10.08 0.94 -4.23
C LEU A 148 9.40 2.26 -3.84
N VAL A 149 8.51 2.25 -2.84
CA VAL A 149 7.88 3.47 -2.30
C VAL A 149 8.93 4.48 -1.86
N LYS A 150 9.93 4.06 -1.08
CA LYS A 150 11.04 4.92 -0.62
C LYS A 150 11.85 5.50 -1.79
N GLY A 151 12.08 4.69 -2.83
CA GLY A 151 12.75 5.12 -4.05
C GLY A 151 11.96 6.21 -4.78
N LEU A 152 10.64 6.04 -4.90
CA LEU A 152 9.75 7.04 -5.51
C LEU A 152 9.66 8.32 -4.68
N GLU A 153 9.55 8.22 -3.35
CA GLU A 153 9.57 9.39 -2.45
C GLU A 153 10.86 10.21 -2.59
N LEU A 154 11.99 9.53 -2.77
CA LEU A 154 13.28 10.20 -3.03
C LEU A 154 13.27 10.91 -4.40
N ILE A 155 12.75 10.26 -5.44
CA ILE A 155 12.62 10.86 -6.78
C ILE A 155 11.70 12.09 -6.73
N GLU A 156 10.58 12.00 -6.03
CA GLU A 156 9.64 13.10 -5.85
C GLU A 156 10.31 14.27 -5.12
N THR A 157 11.06 13.99 -4.06
CA THR A 157 11.84 15.02 -3.33
C THR A 157 12.86 15.70 -4.23
N LEU A 158 13.61 14.93 -5.03
CA LEU A 158 14.60 15.45 -5.97
C LEU A 158 13.94 16.25 -7.10
N SER A 159 12.80 15.78 -7.60
CA SER A 159 11.96 16.46 -8.59
C SER A 159 11.46 17.79 -8.05
N GLY A 160 10.97 17.84 -6.81
CA GLY A 160 10.57 19.08 -6.15
C GLY A 160 11.71 20.08 -6.01
N ARG A 161 12.91 19.62 -5.65
CA ARG A 161 14.12 20.47 -5.62
C ARG A 161 14.49 21.01 -7.00
N LEU A 162 14.40 20.17 -8.03
CA LEU A 162 14.66 20.60 -9.41
C LEU A 162 13.61 21.63 -9.86
N ARG A 163 12.34 21.43 -9.53
CA ARG A 163 11.26 22.39 -9.81
C ARG A 163 11.51 23.74 -9.15
N LEU A 164 11.93 23.74 -7.88
CA LEU A 164 12.28 24.97 -7.16
C LEU A 164 13.47 25.67 -7.82
N PHE A 165 14.51 24.93 -8.18
CA PHE A 165 15.65 25.48 -8.90
C PHE A 165 15.23 26.10 -10.25
N ILE A 166 14.42 25.41 -11.05
CA ILE A 166 13.94 25.93 -12.34
C ILE A 166 13.06 27.16 -12.12
N ARG A 167 12.19 27.15 -11.10
CA ARG A 167 11.38 28.30 -10.71
C ARG A 167 12.25 29.52 -10.43
N GLU A 168 13.32 29.37 -9.65
CA GLU A 168 14.25 30.45 -9.34
C GLU A 168 14.92 31.01 -10.60
N GLN A 169 15.37 30.13 -11.50
CA GLN A 169 15.99 30.54 -12.78
C GLN A 169 14.99 31.29 -13.69
N VAL A 170 13.77 30.78 -13.83
CA VAL A 170 12.72 31.39 -14.66
C VAL A 170 12.26 32.72 -14.05
N LEU A 171 12.05 32.76 -12.73
CA LEU A 171 11.67 33.98 -12.03
C LEU A 171 12.73 35.08 -12.18
N ALA A 172 14.02 34.74 -12.02
CA ALA A 172 15.11 35.70 -12.21
C ALA A 172 15.11 36.31 -13.63
N ARG A 173 14.70 35.53 -14.64
CA ARG A 173 14.63 35.98 -16.03
C ARG A 173 13.37 36.81 -16.33
N LEU A 174 12.26 36.51 -15.67
CA LEU A 174 10.95 37.15 -15.86
C LEU A 174 10.72 38.37 -14.95
N ALA A 175 11.51 38.52 -13.88
CA ALA A 175 11.38 39.62 -12.92
C ALA A 175 11.51 41.02 -13.57
N GLY A 176 12.37 41.17 -14.58
CA GLY A 176 12.50 42.42 -15.34
C GLY A 176 11.27 42.71 -16.22
N PRO A 177 10.91 41.80 -17.16
CA PRO A 177 9.82 42.03 -18.10
C PRO A 177 8.41 42.12 -17.47
N LEU A 178 8.14 41.39 -16.39
CA LEU A 178 6.79 41.23 -15.84
C LEU A 178 6.58 41.94 -14.49
N GLY A 179 7.63 42.53 -13.91
CA GLY A 179 7.55 43.25 -12.64
C GLY A 179 6.87 42.44 -11.54
N THR A 180 5.77 42.96 -10.99
CA THR A 180 5.02 42.33 -9.90
C THR A 180 4.30 41.03 -10.28
N LEU A 181 4.06 40.79 -11.58
CA LEU A 181 3.39 39.58 -12.07
C LEU A 181 4.34 38.41 -12.30
N ALA A 182 5.66 38.63 -12.25
CA ALA A 182 6.67 37.64 -12.60
C ALA A 182 6.56 36.34 -11.78
N ALA A 183 6.28 36.44 -10.48
CA ALA A 183 6.12 35.28 -9.61
C ALA A 183 4.89 34.45 -10.01
N ALA A 184 3.72 35.09 -10.16
CA ALA A 184 2.47 34.41 -10.52
C ALA A 184 2.56 33.74 -11.91
N VAL A 185 3.15 34.42 -12.89
CA VAL A 185 3.34 33.86 -14.25
C VAL A 185 4.35 32.71 -14.24
N THR A 186 5.44 32.83 -13.47
CA THR A 186 6.42 31.74 -13.30
C THR A 186 5.74 30.52 -12.68
N ASP A 187 4.95 30.71 -11.63
CA ASP A 187 4.24 29.62 -10.97
C ASP A 187 3.27 28.91 -11.93
N ILE A 188 2.50 29.65 -12.72
CA ILE A 188 1.61 29.07 -13.74
C ILE A 188 2.40 28.26 -14.77
N LEU A 189 3.46 28.83 -15.35
CA LEU A 189 4.29 28.19 -16.37
C LEU A 189 4.91 26.89 -15.83
N ILE A 190 5.55 26.95 -14.66
CA ILE A 190 6.18 25.80 -14.03
C ILE A 190 5.13 24.74 -13.73
N ASN A 191 3.97 25.10 -13.18
CA ASN A 191 2.91 24.13 -12.88
C ASN A 191 2.43 23.39 -14.15
N GLN A 192 2.20 24.09 -15.25
CA GLN A 192 1.72 23.49 -16.51
C GLN A 192 2.78 22.58 -17.15
N VAL A 193 4.03 23.04 -17.24
CA VAL A 193 5.13 22.25 -17.80
C VAL A 193 5.44 21.04 -16.92
N TRP A 194 5.43 21.21 -15.60
CA TRP A 194 5.68 20.12 -14.66
C TRP A 194 4.58 19.06 -14.70
N ALA A 195 3.30 19.47 -14.79
CA ALA A 195 2.19 18.55 -14.97
C ALA A 195 2.35 17.72 -16.25
N ALA A 196 2.65 18.37 -17.38
CA ALA A 196 2.89 17.67 -18.64
C ALA A 196 4.10 16.70 -18.57
N LEU A 197 5.14 17.03 -17.80
CA LEU A 197 6.29 16.15 -17.59
C LEU A 197 5.97 14.96 -16.67
N ILE A 198 5.15 15.16 -15.64
CA ILE A 198 4.68 14.09 -14.74
C ILE A 198 3.75 13.13 -15.48
N ASP A 199 2.89 13.63 -16.37
CA ASP A 199 2.00 12.80 -17.20
C ASP A 199 2.77 11.87 -18.15
N LEU A 200 4.04 12.19 -18.47
CA LEU A 200 4.94 11.33 -19.23
C LEU A 200 5.61 10.25 -18.35
N SER A 201 5.53 10.35 -17.02
CA SER A 201 6.12 9.38 -16.09
C SER A 201 5.13 8.26 -15.78
N PRO A 202 5.48 6.98 -16.01
CA PRO A 202 4.64 5.86 -15.60
C PRO A 202 4.53 5.67 -14.07
N LEU A 203 5.20 6.53 -13.28
CA LEU A 203 5.36 6.43 -11.82
C LEU A 203 4.93 7.73 -11.11
N GLY A 204 3.73 8.21 -11.42
CA GLY A 204 3.13 9.38 -10.76
C GLY A 204 2.54 9.10 -9.36
N GLU A 205 1.88 10.09 -8.77
CA GLU A 205 1.27 10.03 -7.43
C GLU A 205 0.30 8.85 -7.26
N GLN A 206 -0.47 8.54 -8.30
CA GLN A 206 -1.41 7.41 -8.29
C GLN A 206 -0.67 6.07 -8.16
N SER A 207 0.46 5.90 -8.85
CA SER A 207 1.30 4.70 -8.75
C SER A 207 1.93 4.58 -7.36
N LEU A 208 2.37 5.69 -6.77
CA LEU A 208 2.89 5.72 -5.41
C LEU A 208 1.82 5.31 -4.38
N ARG A 209 0.61 5.86 -4.49
CA ARG A 209 -0.51 5.49 -3.63
C ARG A 209 -0.89 4.02 -3.80
N ALA A 210 -1.00 3.53 -5.03
CA ALA A 210 -1.31 2.13 -5.31
C ALA A 210 -0.22 1.19 -4.75
N LEU A 211 1.06 1.54 -4.84
CA LEU A 211 2.16 0.79 -4.24
C LEU A 211 2.06 0.75 -2.71
N ARG A 212 1.68 1.84 -2.05
CA ARG A 212 1.43 1.86 -0.60
C ARG A 212 0.29 0.93 -0.21
N ILE A 213 -0.83 0.97 -0.94
CA ILE A 213 -1.98 0.07 -0.70
C ILE A 213 -1.56 -1.39 -0.90
N LEU A 214 -0.84 -1.68 -2.00
CA LEU A 214 -0.35 -3.01 -2.31
C LEU A 214 0.62 -3.53 -1.23
N ALA A 215 1.53 -2.69 -0.75
CA ALA A 215 2.44 -3.03 0.35
C ALA A 215 1.69 -3.39 1.64
N LEU A 216 0.65 -2.62 1.99
CA LEU A 216 -0.22 -2.90 3.13
C LEU A 216 -1.01 -4.20 2.94
N PHE A 217 -1.55 -4.43 1.75
CA PHE A 217 -2.33 -5.61 1.41
C PHE A 217 -1.50 -6.90 1.42
N ALA A 218 -0.22 -6.81 1.02
CA ALA A 218 0.72 -7.93 1.00
C ALA A 218 1.38 -8.19 2.36
N CYS A 219 1.45 -7.20 3.27
CA CYS A 219 2.17 -7.37 4.53
C CYS A 219 1.44 -8.29 5.52
N PRO A 220 2.03 -9.39 6.01
CA PRO A 220 1.31 -10.29 6.91
C PRO A 220 1.11 -9.73 8.32
N SER A 221 2.05 -8.89 8.77
CA SER A 221 2.14 -8.36 10.13
C SER A 221 2.80 -6.99 10.11
N VAL A 222 1.99 -5.93 9.99
CA VAL A 222 2.49 -4.54 10.04
C VAL A 222 3.21 -4.25 11.35
N GLU A 223 2.75 -4.83 12.46
CA GLU A 223 3.42 -4.75 13.77
C GLU A 223 4.87 -5.26 13.76
N SER A 224 5.22 -6.14 12.81
CA SER A 224 6.58 -6.67 12.67
C SER A 224 7.38 -5.94 11.58
N HIS A 225 6.81 -4.90 10.97
CA HIS A 225 7.36 -4.26 9.78
C HIS A 225 7.27 -2.72 9.86
N PRO A 226 8.22 -2.06 10.55
CA PRO A 226 8.17 -0.61 10.80
C PRO A 226 8.17 0.21 9.50
N ASP A 227 8.92 -0.23 8.49
CA ASP A 227 8.98 0.44 7.18
C ASP A 227 7.61 0.45 6.46
N VAL A 228 6.85 -0.65 6.49
CA VAL A 228 5.46 -0.67 5.97
C VAL A 228 4.57 0.28 6.75
N TYR A 229 4.70 0.31 8.08
CA TYR A 229 3.90 1.24 8.87
C TYR A 229 4.20 2.70 8.49
N ARG A 230 5.49 3.06 8.42
CA ARG A 230 5.95 4.42 8.17
C ARG A 230 5.66 4.91 6.76
N HIS A 231 6.00 4.13 5.74
CA HIS A 231 5.98 4.58 4.35
C HIS A 231 4.70 4.22 3.60
N ALA A 232 3.90 3.28 4.12
CA ALA A 232 2.63 2.91 3.51
C ALA A 232 1.43 3.24 4.41
N VAL A 233 1.36 2.68 5.63
CA VAL A 233 0.15 2.80 6.47
C VAL A 233 -0.10 4.22 6.89
N ARG A 234 0.89 4.90 7.49
CA ARG A 234 0.73 6.28 7.98
C ARG A 234 0.31 7.25 6.87
N PRO A 235 1.01 7.33 5.71
CA PRO A 235 0.58 8.17 4.60
C PRO A 235 -0.84 7.86 4.11
N LEU A 236 -1.28 6.59 4.14
CA LEU A 236 -2.66 6.23 3.77
C LEU A 236 -3.69 6.61 4.84
N LEU A 237 -3.33 6.66 6.12
CA LEU A 237 -4.23 7.14 7.18
C LEU A 237 -4.33 8.67 7.19
N GLU A 238 -3.23 9.33 6.88
CA GLU A 238 -3.11 10.78 6.79
C GLU A 238 -3.60 11.29 5.42
N ASP A 239 -3.91 10.40 4.47
CA ASP A 239 -4.51 10.79 3.21
C ASP A 239 -5.87 11.46 3.45
N GLY A 240 -6.16 12.51 2.68
CA GLY A 240 -7.40 13.27 2.78
C GLY A 240 -8.63 12.49 2.29
N THR A 241 -8.49 11.18 2.01
CA THR A 241 -9.59 10.37 1.49
C THR A 241 -10.55 9.99 2.61
N THR A 242 -11.83 9.88 2.26
CA THR A 242 -12.89 9.45 3.19
C THR A 242 -13.11 7.94 3.17
N LEU A 243 -12.22 7.18 2.53
CA LEU A 243 -12.30 5.72 2.39
C LEU A 243 -12.16 4.99 3.72
N ILE A 244 -11.31 5.53 4.60
CA ILE A 244 -11.10 5.03 5.96
C ILE A 244 -11.83 5.97 6.91
N SER A 245 -12.68 5.44 7.80
CA SER A 245 -13.37 6.28 8.77
C SER A 245 -12.39 6.88 9.77
N GLU A 246 -12.68 8.10 10.22
CA GLU A 246 -11.84 8.80 11.21
C GLU A 246 -11.67 8.00 12.50
N GLU A 247 -12.72 7.29 12.95
CA GLU A 247 -12.62 6.36 14.09
C GLU A 247 -11.55 5.29 13.88
N VAL A 248 -11.51 4.65 12.70
CA VAL A 248 -10.51 3.64 12.37
C VAL A 248 -9.13 4.26 12.26
N LYS A 249 -9.01 5.45 11.65
CA LYS A 249 -7.74 6.19 11.55
C LYS A 249 -7.18 6.50 12.94
N THR A 250 -7.94 7.19 13.78
CA THR A 250 -7.54 7.58 15.14
C THR A 250 -7.14 6.36 15.97
N ALA A 251 -7.99 5.34 16.05
CA ALA A 251 -7.70 4.15 16.84
C ALA A 251 -6.46 3.39 16.33
N THR A 252 -6.24 3.34 15.01
CA THR A 252 -5.04 2.71 14.45
C THR A 252 -3.78 3.48 14.84
N LEU A 253 -3.79 4.81 14.70
CA LEU A 253 -2.66 5.66 15.08
C LEU A 253 -2.33 5.53 16.57
N GLU A 254 -3.33 5.55 17.45
CA GLU A 254 -3.12 5.40 18.91
C GLU A 254 -2.52 4.02 19.28
N LEU A 255 -3.06 2.95 18.70
CA LEU A 255 -2.60 1.59 18.96
C LEU A 255 -1.15 1.38 18.53
N PHE A 256 -0.73 1.99 17.43
CA PHE A 256 0.61 1.85 16.88
C PHE A 256 1.61 2.87 17.45
N ALA A 257 1.19 4.10 17.79
CA ALA A 257 2.04 5.08 18.48
C ALA A 257 2.58 4.53 19.80
N SER A 258 1.67 3.99 20.64
CA SER A 258 2.04 3.38 21.93
C SER A 258 2.90 2.11 21.79
N PHE A 259 2.82 1.43 20.64
CA PHE A 259 3.62 0.25 20.36
C PHE A 259 5.03 0.63 19.89
N TRP A 260 5.13 1.47 18.86
CA TRP A 260 6.40 1.82 18.22
C TRP A 260 7.28 2.72 19.06
N ALA A 261 6.70 3.62 19.87
CA ALA A 261 7.47 4.46 20.79
C ALA A 261 8.38 3.65 21.73
N ARG A 262 8.03 2.37 22.01
CA ARG A 262 8.81 1.47 22.86
C ARG A 262 9.76 0.54 22.10
N ARG A 263 9.58 0.38 20.78
CA ARG A 263 10.15 -0.76 20.05
C ARG A 263 10.94 -0.37 18.80
N ALA A 264 10.50 0.67 18.09
CA ALA A 264 11.13 1.23 16.90
C ALA A 264 10.63 2.68 16.72
N PRO A 265 11.14 3.64 17.52
CA PRO A 265 10.68 5.04 17.47
C PRO A 265 10.78 5.68 16.07
N GLU A 266 11.72 5.22 15.25
CA GLU A 266 11.91 5.63 13.85
C GLU A 266 10.69 5.36 12.96
N ALA A 267 9.81 4.42 13.34
CA ALA A 267 8.55 4.18 12.64
C ALA A 267 7.52 5.31 12.83
N LEU A 268 7.75 6.21 13.80
CA LEU A 268 6.92 7.39 14.10
C LEU A 268 7.48 8.70 13.54
N ALA A 269 8.73 8.69 13.07
CA ALA A 269 9.32 9.81 12.35
C ALA A 269 8.83 9.87 10.90
#